data_AF-A0A0J6G8A9-F1
#
_entry.id   AF-A0A0J6G8A9-F1
#
_cell.length_a   1.000
_cell.length_b   1.000
_cell.length_c   1.000
_cell.angle_alpha   90.00
_cell.angle_beta   90.00
_cell.angle_gamma   90.00
#
_symmetry.space_group_name_H-M   'P 1'
#
loop_
_entity.id
_entity.type
_entity.pdbx_description
1 polymer ?
#
loop_
_entity_poly.entity_id
_entity_poly.type
_entity_poly.pdbx_seq_one_letter_code
_entity_poly.pdbx_strand_id
1 'polypeptide(L)'
;MKNHALALAVVSAWGLAPQAYSHELAYSKSEQIHVLVEGEANTWCKPQIAITMQRPAWDDQKPLNVLLSKLPFILEQECPRANVSWKAVDATGNVFASGTGNATHLGLATLAAAAPAPVQAPVVAPVVVAPAAAPVVAEVAAPVVAPVAAVVVAPVAAPVVAEVAAPVVAPAPAVVVAPVAAPVPAAIPAAPPAPQAAIAAAPTADFGRSLAVGNNNLISVTDGAGCKWLISKSAMDSSDPSIAFASSPAMPCAASGYAEGEFDKLRWSIPNTYRGDSWNRAYVHPSGLMFSQSAASAVKGKALSYLSPNADQALFEVGEIPARGMKVYLAFQRSKYRVLTPFSGNPYYVAVTANDGFALDPVEYKQAVVEIYQLIKATSPSTVGVDNLFIAKNLDTLYPQGYSSNDDLKIVRTRMGENRGEFYFDVREGSNYTKRREEIRVREARRLQEQQAQLHARILNRYEQLKAGMKEFEGRETEALAQMAGIKVAFPTPMVMLNPSTSKSAEPMMIHVTGKRGDFYEIDFPSKGRVQADTDLQEQWYVLYAANMTPYLPLVDGRAIPTFRVYSAGTPEACQQDHCADRVSFGVVLAKEFPNAGIDFSWTPEVSQQYVTAWQQASAQIE
;
A
#
# COMPACT_ATOMS: atom_id res chain seq x y z
N MET A 1 12.11 -24.39 5.67
CA MET A 1 11.81 -25.55 4.80
C MET A 1 12.31 -25.23 3.40
N LYS A 2 12.77 -26.26 2.69
CA LYS A 2 13.64 -26.20 1.51
C LYS A 2 13.16 -25.26 0.39
N ASN A 3 14.04 -24.32 0.00
CA ASN A 3 13.97 -23.60 -1.26
C ASN A 3 14.57 -24.48 -2.35
N HIS A 4 13.79 -24.82 -3.38
CA HIS A 4 14.29 -25.33 -4.64
C HIS A 4 13.81 -24.40 -5.74
N ALA A 5 14.72 -23.56 -6.24
CA ALA A 5 14.60 -22.93 -7.54
C ALA A 5 14.94 -23.98 -8.60
N LEU A 6 14.06 -24.17 -9.57
CA LEU A 6 14.29 -24.98 -10.76
C LEU A 6 13.91 -24.09 -11.96
N ALA A 7 14.93 -23.61 -12.66
CA ALA A 7 14.79 -23.02 -13.97
C ALA A 7 14.42 -24.13 -14.97
N LEU A 8 13.41 -23.89 -15.82
CA LEU A 8 13.10 -24.77 -16.94
C LEU A 8 12.74 -23.95 -18.17
N ALA A 9 13.31 -24.41 -19.28
CA ALA A 9 13.45 -23.75 -20.56
C ALA A 9 12.13 -23.42 -21.26
N VAL A 10 12.12 -22.28 -21.93
CA VAL A 10 11.11 -21.89 -22.92
C VAL A 10 11.33 -22.71 -24.20
N VAL A 11 10.33 -23.51 -24.58
CA VAL A 11 10.14 -23.95 -25.97
C VAL A 11 8.84 -23.31 -26.46
N SER A 12 8.97 -22.57 -27.55
CA SER A 12 7.97 -21.73 -28.19
C SER A 12 6.88 -22.54 -28.91
N ALA A 13 5.63 -22.11 -28.73
CA ALA A 13 4.71 -21.73 -29.81
C ALA A 13 3.36 -21.34 -29.20
N TRP A 14 2.79 -20.20 -29.61
CA TRP A 14 1.37 -19.93 -29.95
C TRP A 14 1.10 -18.41 -29.95
N GLY A 15 0.24 -17.98 -30.86
CA GLY A 15 0.11 -16.62 -31.40
C GLY A 15 -0.24 -15.49 -30.42
N LEU A 16 0.05 -14.29 -30.90
CA LEU A 16 0.01 -13.01 -30.22
C LEU A 16 -1.40 -12.61 -29.74
N ALA A 17 -1.54 -12.52 -28.41
CA ALA A 17 -2.35 -11.54 -27.70
C ALA A 17 -1.41 -10.78 -26.74
N PRO A 18 -1.68 -9.51 -26.36
CA PRO A 18 -0.78 -8.75 -25.50
C PRO A 18 -0.61 -9.46 -24.16
N GLN A 19 0.54 -10.10 -23.95
CA GLN A 19 0.86 -10.82 -22.72
C GLN A 19 1.09 -9.77 -21.62
N ALA A 20 0.08 -9.56 -20.77
CA ALA A 20 0.33 -9.04 -19.44
C ALA A 20 1.27 -10.03 -18.75
N TYR A 21 2.47 -9.58 -18.35
CA TYR A 21 3.39 -10.42 -17.57
C TYR A 21 2.64 -10.94 -16.34
N SER A 22 2.38 -12.25 -16.29
CA SER A 22 1.66 -12.89 -15.19
C SER A 22 2.66 -13.67 -14.32
N HIS A 23 2.82 -13.25 -13.07
CA HIS A 23 3.63 -13.94 -12.07
C HIS A 23 2.84 -15.09 -11.44
N GLU A 24 3.47 -16.26 -11.31
CA GLU A 24 2.88 -17.41 -10.62
C GLU A 24 3.11 -17.32 -9.12
N LEU A 25 2.03 -17.05 -8.37
CA LEU A 25 2.04 -16.88 -6.91
C LEU A 25 2.15 -18.23 -6.18
N ALA A 26 1.50 -19.27 -6.70
CA ALA A 26 1.50 -20.59 -6.10
C ALA A 26 1.17 -21.68 -7.13
N TYR A 27 1.81 -22.83 -6.97
CA TYR A 27 1.58 -24.03 -7.76
C TYR A 27 1.21 -25.22 -6.87
N SER A 28 0.10 -25.90 -7.18
CA SER A 28 -0.25 -27.17 -6.54
C SER A 28 -0.11 -28.31 -7.55
N LYS A 29 0.93 -29.14 -7.38
CA LYS A 29 1.19 -30.32 -8.23
C LYS A 29 0.13 -31.41 -8.06
N SER A 30 -0.44 -31.57 -6.87
CA SER A 30 -1.45 -32.62 -6.59
C SER A 30 -2.82 -32.28 -7.17
N GLU A 31 -3.17 -30.99 -7.24
CA GLU A 31 -4.47 -30.52 -7.73
C GLU A 31 -4.42 -29.95 -9.16
N GLN A 32 -3.21 -29.83 -9.73
CA GLN A 32 -2.91 -29.19 -11.03
C GLN A 32 -3.45 -27.76 -11.13
N ILE A 33 -3.25 -26.96 -10.07
CA ILE A 33 -3.72 -25.57 -10.02
C ILE A 33 -2.53 -24.62 -10.09
N HIS A 34 -2.60 -23.68 -11.04
CA HIS A 34 -1.71 -22.54 -11.15
C HIS A 34 -2.43 -21.28 -10.66
N VAL A 35 -1.81 -20.53 -9.76
CA VAL A 35 -2.32 -19.23 -9.29
C VAL A 35 -1.47 -18.14 -9.91
N LEU A 36 -2.07 -17.37 -10.81
CA LEU A 36 -1.39 -16.36 -11.63
C LEU A 36 -1.87 -14.96 -11.21
N VAL A 37 -0.96 -13.99 -11.16
CA VAL A 37 -1.25 -12.59 -10.81
C VAL A 37 -0.57 -11.66 -11.82
N GLU A 38 -1.22 -10.56 -12.18
CA GLU A 38 -0.64 -9.59 -13.11
C GLU A 38 0.52 -8.81 -12.49
N GLY A 39 1.70 -8.90 -13.08
CA GLY A 39 2.92 -8.21 -12.67
C GLY A 39 4.16 -9.11 -12.71
N GLU A 40 5.33 -8.52 -12.44
CA GLU A 40 6.57 -9.26 -12.24
C GLU A 40 6.75 -9.64 -10.76
N ALA A 41 7.64 -10.59 -10.45
CA ALA A 41 7.84 -11.13 -9.09
C ALA A 41 8.07 -10.05 -8.01
N ASN A 42 8.62 -8.88 -8.37
CA ASN A 42 8.92 -7.80 -7.44
C ASN A 42 7.89 -6.65 -7.46
N THR A 43 6.90 -6.68 -8.36
CA THR A 43 5.96 -5.56 -8.60
C THR A 43 4.49 -5.98 -8.69
N TRP A 44 4.18 -7.27 -8.49
CA TRP A 44 2.82 -7.79 -8.56
C TRP A 44 1.91 -7.31 -7.42
N CYS A 45 2.48 -7.00 -6.24
CA CYS A 45 1.70 -6.49 -5.11
C CYS A 45 1.30 -5.03 -5.33
N LYS A 46 0.05 -4.83 -5.77
CA LYS A 46 -0.59 -3.52 -5.99
C LYS A 46 -1.80 -3.34 -5.06
N PRO A 47 -2.30 -2.11 -4.84
CA PRO A 47 -3.50 -1.88 -4.02
C PRO A 47 -4.75 -2.64 -4.50
N GLN A 48 -4.81 -2.96 -5.79
CA GLN A 48 -5.79 -3.83 -6.41
C GLN A 48 -5.05 -4.92 -7.18
N ILE A 49 -5.31 -6.19 -6.88
CA ILE A 49 -4.72 -7.33 -7.58
C ILE A 49 -5.81 -8.20 -8.21
N ALA A 50 -5.49 -8.72 -9.40
CA ALA A 50 -6.33 -9.68 -10.11
C ALA A 50 -5.62 -11.03 -10.12
N ILE A 51 -6.26 -12.04 -9.53
CA ILE A 51 -5.76 -13.40 -9.43
C ILE A 51 -6.54 -14.31 -10.39
N THR A 52 -5.81 -15.07 -11.20
CA THR A 52 -6.38 -16.10 -12.07
C THR A 52 -5.94 -17.47 -11.59
N MET A 53 -6.89 -18.30 -11.18
CA MET A 53 -6.65 -19.68 -10.78
C MET A 53 -6.96 -20.58 -11.98
N GLN A 54 -5.94 -21.18 -12.57
CA GLN A 54 -6.06 -22.02 -13.76
C GLN A 54 -5.92 -23.49 -13.40
N ARG A 55 -6.85 -24.31 -13.88
CA ARG A 55 -6.86 -25.78 -13.73
C ARG A 55 -7.31 -26.42 -15.05
N PRO A 56 -6.86 -27.64 -15.40
CA PRO A 56 -7.31 -28.31 -16.62
C PRO A 56 -8.84 -28.46 -16.74
N ALA A 57 -9.51 -28.81 -15.64
CA ALA A 57 -10.97 -28.84 -15.54
C ALA A 57 -11.42 -28.53 -14.10
N TRP A 58 -12.55 -27.85 -13.97
CA TRP A 58 -13.23 -27.61 -12.68
C TRP A 58 -14.47 -28.52 -12.58
N ASP A 59 -14.27 -29.71 -12.02
CA ASP A 59 -15.25 -30.80 -11.90
C ASP A 59 -15.90 -30.91 -10.51
N ASP A 60 -15.23 -30.41 -9.46
CA ASP A 60 -15.71 -30.29 -8.08
C ASP A 60 -15.28 -28.93 -7.50
N GLN A 61 -16.04 -28.40 -6.54
CA GLN A 61 -15.72 -27.17 -5.80
C GLN A 61 -14.71 -27.39 -4.66
N LYS A 62 -14.46 -28.65 -4.25
CA LYS A 62 -13.51 -28.94 -3.16
C LYS A 62 -12.10 -28.35 -3.38
N PRO A 63 -11.45 -28.47 -4.56
CA PRO A 63 -10.13 -27.90 -4.77
C PRO A 63 -10.14 -26.37 -4.68
N LEU A 64 -11.23 -25.73 -5.15
CA LEU A 64 -11.43 -24.28 -5.05
C LEU A 64 -11.56 -23.85 -3.59
N ASN A 65 -12.36 -24.54 -2.78
CA ASN A 65 -12.54 -24.20 -1.37
C ASN A 65 -11.26 -24.38 -0.55
N VAL A 66 -10.48 -25.44 -0.84
CA VAL A 66 -9.16 -25.64 -0.23
C VAL A 66 -8.20 -24.52 -0.60
N LEU A 67 -8.22 -24.06 -1.86
CA LEU A 67 -7.37 -22.98 -2.32
C LEU A 67 -7.78 -21.63 -1.72
N LEU A 68 -9.08 -21.32 -1.68
CA LEU A 68 -9.62 -20.10 -1.09
C LEU A 68 -9.36 -20.00 0.42
N SER A 69 -9.20 -21.13 1.13
CA SER A 69 -8.82 -21.12 2.55
C SER A 69 -7.31 -20.89 2.79
N LYS A 70 -6.46 -21.14 1.79
CA LYS A 70 -4.99 -21.03 1.90
C LYS A 70 -4.42 -19.77 1.29
N LEU A 71 -5.04 -19.24 0.23
CA LEU A 71 -4.60 -18.00 -0.43
C LEU A 71 -4.52 -16.79 0.50
N PRO A 72 -5.44 -16.57 1.46
CA PRO A 72 -5.32 -15.46 2.41
C PRO A 72 -4.02 -15.47 3.21
N PHE A 73 -3.48 -16.65 3.54
CA PHE A 73 -2.22 -16.75 4.28
C PHE A 73 -1.03 -16.25 3.46
N ILE A 74 -1.00 -16.55 2.15
CA ILE A 74 0.06 -16.08 1.24
C ILE A 74 -0.10 -14.58 0.99
N LEU A 75 -1.32 -14.11 0.81
CA LEU A 75 -1.63 -12.71 0.54
C LEU A 75 -1.40 -11.82 1.77
N GLU A 76 -1.63 -12.31 2.98
CA GLU A 76 -1.31 -11.60 4.22
C GLU A 76 0.21 -11.45 4.41
N GLN A 77 0.99 -12.45 4.00
CA GLN A 77 2.45 -12.43 4.13
C GLN A 77 3.12 -11.51 3.09
N GLU A 78 2.65 -11.50 1.85
CA GLU A 78 3.31 -10.81 0.75
C GLU A 78 2.60 -9.53 0.28
N CYS A 79 1.30 -9.37 0.55
CA CYS A 79 0.52 -8.22 0.09
C CYS A 79 -0.70 -7.85 1.00
N PRO A 80 -0.48 -7.54 2.29
CA PRO A 80 -1.54 -7.48 3.32
C PRO A 80 -2.57 -6.36 3.14
N ARG A 81 -2.31 -5.38 2.27
CA ARG A 81 -3.16 -4.20 2.05
C ARG A 81 -3.92 -4.24 0.72
N ALA A 82 -3.83 -5.33 -0.05
CA ALA A 82 -4.46 -5.41 -1.37
C ALA A 82 -5.94 -5.78 -1.31
N ASN A 83 -6.73 -5.11 -2.16
CA ASN A 83 -8.04 -5.60 -2.57
C ASN A 83 -7.86 -6.62 -3.68
N VAL A 84 -8.52 -7.77 -3.54
CA VAL A 84 -8.28 -8.95 -4.36
C VAL A 84 -9.51 -9.26 -5.18
N SER A 85 -9.36 -9.26 -6.50
CA SER A 85 -10.34 -9.84 -7.41
C SER A 85 -9.78 -11.16 -7.91
N TRP A 86 -10.60 -12.20 -8.00
CA TRP A 86 -10.13 -13.50 -8.45
C TRP A 86 -11.14 -14.20 -9.36
N LYS A 87 -10.62 -15.00 -10.28
CA LYS A 87 -11.38 -15.86 -11.18
C LYS A 87 -10.74 -17.24 -11.28
N ALA A 88 -11.56 -18.28 -11.25
CA ALA A 88 -11.19 -19.66 -11.52
C ALA A 88 -11.55 -19.99 -12.97
N VAL A 89 -10.57 -20.40 -13.78
CA VAL A 89 -10.74 -20.69 -15.21
C VAL A 89 -10.26 -22.09 -15.57
N ASP A 90 -10.92 -22.73 -16.53
CA ASP A 90 -10.50 -24.01 -17.10
C ASP A 90 -9.40 -23.85 -18.18
N ALA A 91 -8.90 -24.95 -18.75
CA ALA A 91 -7.90 -24.91 -19.82
C ALA A 91 -8.36 -24.17 -21.10
N THR A 92 -9.67 -24.02 -21.29
CA THR A 92 -10.28 -23.30 -22.42
C THR A 92 -10.57 -21.82 -22.12
N GLY A 93 -10.30 -21.38 -20.89
CA GLY A 93 -10.51 -20.01 -20.44
C GLY A 93 -11.93 -19.71 -19.94
N ASN A 94 -12.80 -20.73 -19.80
CA ASN A 94 -14.14 -20.52 -19.26
C ASN A 94 -14.07 -20.28 -17.76
N VAL A 95 -14.81 -19.29 -17.28
CA VAL A 95 -14.89 -18.96 -15.85
C VAL A 95 -15.79 -19.98 -15.16
N PHE A 96 -15.26 -20.66 -14.16
CA PHE A 96 -15.99 -21.59 -13.28
C PHE A 96 -16.55 -20.86 -12.05
N ALA A 97 -15.76 -19.97 -11.46
CA ALA A 97 -16.16 -19.16 -10.32
C ALA A 97 -15.37 -17.86 -10.26
N SER A 98 -15.92 -16.83 -9.62
CA SER A 98 -15.23 -15.57 -9.38
C SER A 98 -15.63 -14.98 -8.04
N GLY A 99 -14.75 -14.17 -7.46
CA GLY A 99 -15.02 -13.46 -6.21
C GLY A 99 -14.17 -12.22 -6.07
N THR A 100 -14.55 -11.39 -5.10
CA THR A 100 -13.84 -10.15 -4.77
C THR A 100 -13.80 -9.98 -3.26
N GLY A 101 -12.64 -9.60 -2.73
CA GLY A 101 -12.42 -9.40 -1.31
C GLY A 101 -11.12 -8.65 -1.04
N ASN A 102 -10.43 -9.00 0.04
CA ASN A 102 -9.16 -8.43 0.45
C ASN A 102 -8.16 -9.56 0.79
N ALA A 103 -6.94 -9.17 1.18
CA ALA A 103 -5.87 -10.12 1.51
C ALA A 103 -6.21 -11.13 2.63
N THR A 104 -7.13 -10.80 3.55
CA THR A 104 -7.52 -11.68 4.67
C THR A 104 -8.80 -12.48 4.41
N HIS A 105 -9.69 -11.99 3.53
CA HIS A 105 -10.91 -12.65 3.11
C HIS A 105 -11.19 -12.40 1.64
N LEU A 106 -11.12 -13.46 0.82
CA LEU A 106 -11.33 -13.40 -0.64
C LEU A 106 -12.81 -13.21 -1.07
N GLY A 107 -13.70 -12.94 -0.12
CA GLY A 107 -15.12 -12.72 -0.35
C GLY A 107 -15.90 -14.00 -0.71
N LEU A 108 -17.17 -13.82 -1.07
CA LEU A 108 -18.04 -14.92 -1.47
C LEU A 108 -17.68 -15.40 -2.89
N ALA A 109 -17.56 -16.72 -3.05
CA ALA A 109 -17.41 -17.34 -4.36
C ALA A 109 -18.74 -17.31 -5.11
N THR A 110 -18.75 -16.69 -6.28
CA THR A 110 -19.89 -16.69 -7.20
C THR A 110 -19.61 -17.72 -8.29
N LEU A 111 -20.44 -18.76 -8.38
CA LEU A 111 -20.31 -19.80 -9.41
C LEU A 111 -20.83 -19.25 -10.73
N ALA A 112 -20.09 -19.47 -11.81
CA ALA A 112 -20.61 -19.19 -13.14
C ALA A 112 -21.76 -20.15 -13.41
N ALA A 113 -22.93 -19.60 -13.77
CA ALA A 113 -24.11 -20.41 -14.09
C ALA A 113 -23.76 -21.37 -15.24
N ALA A 114 -23.98 -22.67 -15.03
CA ALA A 114 -23.83 -23.66 -16.09
C ALA A 114 -24.67 -23.22 -17.29
N ALA A 115 -24.01 -22.94 -18.41
CA ALA A 115 -24.70 -22.69 -19.66
C ALA A 115 -25.56 -23.91 -19.96
N PRO A 116 -26.87 -23.76 -20.21
CA PRO A 116 -27.67 -24.87 -20.70
C PRO A 116 -27.08 -25.32 -22.03
N ALA A 117 -26.97 -26.64 -22.19
CA ALA A 117 -26.54 -27.30 -23.41
C ALA A 117 -27.24 -26.68 -24.65
N PRO A 118 -26.54 -26.54 -25.79
CA PRO A 118 -27.10 -25.88 -26.96
C PRO A 118 -28.29 -26.69 -27.48
N VAL A 119 -29.49 -26.13 -27.33
CA VAL A 119 -30.69 -26.62 -28.01
C VAL A 119 -30.56 -26.22 -29.47
N GLN A 120 -30.41 -27.22 -30.33
CA GLN A 120 -30.47 -27.08 -31.78
C GLN A 120 -31.86 -26.60 -32.21
N ALA A 121 -31.92 -25.56 -33.04
CA ALA A 121 -33.05 -25.25 -33.92
C ALA A 121 -32.52 -24.57 -35.20
N PRO A 122 -33.22 -24.73 -36.35
CA PRO A 122 -32.55 -25.06 -37.61
C PRO A 122 -32.18 -23.89 -38.53
N VAL A 123 -31.18 -24.22 -39.36
CA VAL A 123 -30.68 -23.66 -40.62
C VAL A 123 -31.68 -22.84 -41.44
N VAL A 124 -31.26 -21.63 -41.88
CA VAL A 124 -31.46 -21.13 -43.25
C VAL A 124 -30.17 -20.45 -43.73
N ALA A 125 -29.58 -20.98 -44.80
CA ALA A 125 -28.39 -20.45 -45.48
C ALA A 125 -28.73 -19.27 -46.40
N PRO A 126 -27.72 -18.45 -46.79
CA PRO A 126 -27.31 -18.54 -48.19
C PRO A 126 -25.79 -18.54 -48.41
N VAL A 127 -25.46 -18.97 -49.63
CA VAL A 127 -24.21 -19.51 -50.15
C VAL A 127 -23.25 -18.42 -50.68
N VAL A 128 -21.96 -18.66 -50.39
CA VAL A 128 -20.69 -18.40 -51.10
C VAL A 128 -20.74 -17.70 -52.48
N VAL A 129 -19.87 -16.69 -52.69
CA VAL A 129 -18.98 -16.57 -53.88
C VAL A 129 -17.68 -15.82 -53.50
N ALA A 130 -16.52 -16.40 -53.84
CA ALA A 130 -15.19 -15.76 -53.84
C ALA A 130 -14.84 -15.24 -55.26
N PRO A 131 -14.00 -14.20 -55.39
CA PRO A 131 -12.71 -14.35 -56.12
C PRO A 131 -11.57 -13.49 -55.51
N ALA A 132 -10.31 -13.93 -55.37
CA ALA A 132 -9.24 -14.21 -56.35
C ALA A 132 -8.31 -13.01 -56.69
N ALA A 133 -7.03 -13.18 -56.30
CA ALA A 133 -5.74 -12.76 -56.89
C ALA A 133 -5.47 -11.34 -57.47
N ALA A 134 -4.45 -10.66 -56.87
CA ALA A 134 -3.21 -10.03 -57.43
C ALA A 134 -3.26 -9.25 -58.79
N PRO A 135 -2.42 -8.19 -59.04
CA PRO A 135 -0.97 -8.20 -58.81
C PRO A 135 -0.21 -6.87 -58.53
N VAL A 136 1.09 -7.10 -58.28
CA VAL A 136 2.32 -6.27 -58.20
C VAL A 136 2.46 -5.12 -59.22
N VAL A 137 2.98 -3.95 -58.80
CA VAL A 137 4.00 -3.14 -59.52
C VAL A 137 4.82 -2.31 -58.51
N ALA A 138 6.13 -2.20 -58.76
CA ALA A 138 7.17 -1.54 -57.98
C ALA A 138 7.60 -0.16 -58.58
N GLU A 139 8.19 0.73 -57.77
CA GLU A 139 9.25 1.72 -58.10
C GLU A 139 9.59 2.48 -56.80
N VAL A 140 10.77 2.39 -56.17
CA VAL A 140 12.16 2.81 -56.50
C VAL A 140 12.44 4.31 -56.29
N ALA A 141 13.56 4.54 -55.57
CA ALA A 141 14.46 5.70 -55.51
C ALA A 141 14.22 6.81 -54.46
N ALA A 142 15.21 6.89 -53.56
CA ALA A 142 15.56 7.98 -52.65
C ALA A 142 16.40 9.07 -53.39
N PRO A 143 17.26 9.91 -52.78
CA PRO A 143 17.28 10.60 -51.47
C PRO A 143 17.65 12.12 -51.59
N VAL A 144 17.95 12.74 -50.43
CA VAL A 144 18.98 13.78 -50.16
C VAL A 144 18.53 15.25 -49.94
N VAL A 145 19.13 15.82 -48.88
CA VAL A 145 19.65 17.20 -48.67
C VAL A 145 18.91 18.07 -47.63
N ALA A 146 19.44 18.09 -46.41
CA ALA A 146 19.49 19.28 -45.52
C ALA A 146 20.60 20.24 -46.05
N PRO A 147 20.66 21.57 -45.78
CA PRO A 147 20.87 22.09 -44.41
C PRO A 147 20.49 23.58 -44.07
N VAL A 148 20.40 23.85 -42.76
CA VAL A 148 21.01 24.98 -41.97
C VAL A 148 20.54 26.45 -42.06
N ALA A 149 20.48 27.06 -40.86
CA ALA A 149 20.65 28.49 -40.45
C ALA A 149 19.49 29.47 -40.69
N ALA A 150 19.24 30.52 -39.89
CA ALA A 150 19.77 31.04 -38.63
C ALA A 150 18.95 32.31 -38.22
N VAL A 151 18.71 32.49 -36.91
CA VAL A 151 18.75 33.75 -36.11
C VAL A 151 17.76 34.91 -36.42
N VAL A 152 17.12 35.46 -35.37
CA VAL A 152 17.18 36.88 -34.88
C VAL A 152 15.90 37.27 -34.09
N VAL A 153 16.09 37.44 -32.77
CA VAL A 153 15.70 38.55 -31.84
C VAL A 153 14.29 39.20 -31.84
N ALA A 154 13.75 39.34 -30.62
CA ALA A 154 12.56 40.09 -30.11
C ALA A 154 12.65 41.64 -30.35
N PRO A 155 11.79 42.58 -29.82
CA PRO A 155 10.84 42.50 -28.68
C PRO A 155 9.51 43.34 -28.71
N VAL A 156 8.64 43.06 -27.72
CA VAL A 156 7.77 43.94 -26.88
C VAL A 156 6.87 45.03 -27.51
N ALA A 157 5.56 44.97 -27.22
CA ALA A 157 4.78 46.03 -26.55
C ALA A 157 3.31 45.62 -26.28
N ALA A 158 2.81 45.96 -25.08
CA ALA A 158 1.40 46.02 -24.66
C ALA A 158 1.10 47.50 -24.28
N PRO A 159 -0.05 47.87 -23.68
CA PRO A 159 -1.47 47.64 -24.01
C PRO A 159 -2.24 48.99 -24.16
N VAL A 160 -3.51 48.99 -24.61
CA VAL A 160 -4.43 50.15 -24.46
C VAL A 160 -5.81 49.70 -23.99
N VAL A 161 -6.37 50.48 -23.06
CA VAL A 161 -7.61 50.36 -22.29
C VAL A 161 -8.70 51.29 -22.86
N ALA A 162 -9.97 51.02 -22.48
CA ALA A 162 -11.18 51.87 -22.53
C ALA A 162 -12.08 51.67 -23.78
N GLU A 163 -13.41 51.70 -23.74
CA GLU A 163 -14.36 52.17 -22.72
C GLU A 163 -15.78 51.59 -23.00
N VAL A 164 -16.66 51.73 -22.01
CA VAL A 164 -18.04 51.27 -21.90
C VAL A 164 -19.02 52.22 -22.60
N ALA A 165 -20.06 51.69 -23.29
CA ALA A 165 -21.41 52.29 -23.33
C ALA A 165 -22.46 51.35 -23.97
N ALA A 166 -23.60 51.21 -23.30
CA ALA A 166 -24.89 50.73 -23.81
C ALA A 166 -25.95 51.80 -23.44
N PRO A 167 -27.28 51.69 -23.71
CA PRO A 167 -28.08 50.87 -24.64
C PRO A 167 -29.14 51.71 -25.44
N VAL A 168 -29.78 51.17 -26.51
CA VAL A 168 -31.06 51.71 -27.03
C VAL A 168 -31.97 50.57 -27.54
N VAL A 169 -33.28 50.74 -27.34
CA VAL A 169 -34.40 49.78 -27.41
C VAL A 169 -35.26 49.94 -28.69
N ALA A 170 -35.63 48.80 -29.33
CA ALA A 170 -36.83 48.45 -30.15
C ALA A 170 -37.17 49.26 -31.44
N PRO A 171 -38.05 48.79 -32.38
CA PRO A 171 -38.95 47.62 -32.37
C PRO A 171 -38.95 46.71 -33.65
N ALA A 172 -39.68 45.60 -33.55
CA ALA A 172 -39.97 44.61 -34.61
C ALA A 172 -41.01 45.09 -35.65
N PRO A 173 -41.08 44.44 -36.82
CA PRO A 173 -42.34 43.77 -37.18
C PRO A 173 -42.20 42.38 -37.82
N ALA A 174 -43.32 41.66 -37.81
CA ALA A 174 -43.54 40.25 -38.08
C ALA A 174 -43.60 39.86 -39.57
N VAL A 175 -43.18 38.63 -39.90
CA VAL A 175 -43.67 37.85 -41.06
C VAL A 175 -43.76 36.36 -40.70
N VAL A 176 -44.70 35.70 -41.36
CA VAL A 176 -45.49 34.49 -41.08
C VAL A 176 -44.88 33.21 -41.70
N VAL A 177 -44.83 32.13 -40.88
CA VAL A 177 -45.09 30.68 -41.10
C VAL A 177 -44.43 29.89 -42.27
N ALA A 178 -43.50 28.99 -41.86
CA ALA A 178 -43.24 27.54 -42.15
C ALA A 178 -43.55 26.88 -43.53
N PRO A 179 -42.96 25.71 -43.92
CA PRO A 179 -42.11 24.76 -43.15
C PRO A 179 -40.85 24.25 -43.89
N VAL A 180 -39.73 24.02 -43.18
CA VAL A 180 -38.61 23.19 -43.68
C VAL A 180 -38.09 22.30 -42.54
N ALA A 181 -37.80 21.05 -42.92
CA ALA A 181 -37.53 19.88 -42.11
C ALA A 181 -36.50 20.05 -40.98
N ALA A 182 -36.77 19.36 -39.87
CA ALA A 182 -35.95 19.29 -38.67
C ALA A 182 -34.56 18.67 -38.95
N PRO A 183 -33.45 19.34 -38.56
CA PRO A 183 -32.20 18.65 -38.33
C PRO A 183 -32.25 17.95 -36.96
N VAL A 184 -31.82 16.69 -36.97
CA VAL A 184 -31.62 15.81 -35.82
C VAL A 184 -30.75 16.51 -34.76
N PRO A 185 -31.17 16.62 -33.49
CA PRO A 185 -30.30 17.06 -32.42
C PRO A 185 -29.18 16.05 -32.22
N ALA A 186 -27.94 16.50 -32.34
CA ALA A 186 -26.77 15.78 -31.87
C ALA A 186 -26.99 15.38 -30.40
N ALA A 187 -26.79 14.10 -30.09
CA ALA A 187 -26.88 13.56 -28.75
C ALA A 187 -25.93 14.35 -27.83
N ILE A 188 -26.52 15.09 -26.90
CA ILE A 188 -25.80 15.69 -25.78
C ILE A 188 -25.18 14.52 -25.00
N PRO A 189 -23.86 14.49 -24.77
CA PRO A 189 -23.27 13.49 -23.88
C PRO A 189 -23.95 13.62 -22.51
N ALA A 190 -24.52 12.51 -22.04
CA ALA A 190 -25.21 12.43 -20.77
C ALA A 190 -24.36 13.08 -19.68
N ALA A 191 -24.96 14.06 -18.99
CA ALA A 191 -24.36 14.65 -17.81
C ALA A 191 -23.94 13.53 -16.84
N PRO A 192 -22.77 13.64 -16.18
CA PRO A 192 -22.38 12.72 -15.12
C PRO A 192 -23.52 12.56 -14.12
N PRO A 193 -23.76 11.35 -13.57
CA PRO A 193 -24.77 11.17 -12.55
C PRO A 193 -24.53 12.17 -11.42
N ALA A 194 -25.61 12.86 -11.00
CA ALA A 194 -25.56 13.83 -9.92
C ALA A 194 -24.90 13.20 -8.68
N PRO A 195 -24.06 13.95 -7.94
CA PRO A 195 -23.47 13.46 -6.70
C PRO A 195 -24.57 12.88 -5.80
N GLN A 196 -24.37 11.65 -5.32
CA GLN A 196 -25.29 11.05 -4.35
C GLN A 196 -25.39 11.99 -3.15
N ALA A 197 -26.58 12.53 -2.92
CA ALA A 197 -26.82 13.51 -1.88
C ALA A 197 -26.49 12.93 -0.50
N ALA A 198 -25.98 13.78 0.39
CA ALA A 198 -25.69 13.39 1.76
C ALA A 198 -26.97 12.88 2.46
N ILE A 199 -26.84 11.81 3.25
CA ILE A 199 -27.96 11.09 3.85
C ILE A 199 -27.99 11.40 5.34
N ALA A 200 -29.13 11.87 5.87
CA ALA A 200 -29.31 12.09 7.29
C ALA A 200 -29.43 10.76 8.06
N ALA A 201 -28.83 10.67 9.25
CA ALA A 201 -28.95 9.50 10.09
C ALA A 201 -30.35 9.42 10.74
N ALA A 202 -31.01 8.26 10.65
CA ALA A 202 -32.26 8.00 11.35
C ALA A 202 -31.98 7.48 12.78
N PRO A 203 -32.70 7.95 13.80
CA PRO A 203 -32.48 7.48 15.17
C PRO A 203 -32.92 6.02 15.35
N THR A 204 -32.17 5.26 16.14
CA THR A 204 -32.59 3.92 16.57
C THR A 204 -33.76 3.99 17.55
N ALA A 205 -34.55 2.92 17.65
CA ALA A 205 -35.72 2.88 18.53
C ALA A 205 -35.39 3.10 20.03
N ASP A 206 -34.15 2.82 20.44
CA ASP A 206 -33.63 3.03 21.80
C ASP A 206 -32.72 4.26 21.91
N PHE A 207 -32.57 5.06 20.84
CA PHE A 207 -31.66 6.22 20.77
C PHE A 207 -30.21 5.92 21.20
N GLY A 208 -29.76 4.67 21.07
CA GLY A 208 -28.42 4.21 21.46
C GLY A 208 -28.27 3.89 22.95
N ARG A 209 -29.37 3.72 23.69
CA ARG A 209 -29.34 3.32 25.11
C ARG A 209 -28.59 2.01 25.33
N SER A 210 -28.72 1.05 24.43
CA SER A 210 -27.98 -0.21 24.46
C SER A 210 -26.46 -0.02 24.52
N LEU A 211 -25.92 0.97 23.79
CA LEU A 211 -24.49 1.32 23.84
C LEU A 211 -24.09 1.89 25.20
N ALA A 212 -24.95 2.72 25.80
CA ALA A 212 -24.67 3.32 27.10
C ALA A 212 -24.73 2.28 28.23
N VAL A 213 -25.72 1.38 28.20
CA VAL A 213 -25.87 0.29 29.19
C VAL A 213 -24.76 -0.75 29.05
N GLY A 214 -24.30 -1.02 27.83
CA GLY A 214 -23.19 -1.97 27.58
C GLY A 214 -21.80 -1.44 27.94
N ASN A 215 -21.67 -0.17 28.34
CA ASN A 215 -20.37 0.43 28.64
C ASN A 215 -19.87 0.05 30.05
N ASN A 216 -18.64 -0.46 30.13
CA ASN A 216 -18.04 -0.96 31.38
C ASN A 216 -17.88 0.09 32.50
N ASN A 217 -17.88 1.39 32.16
CA ASN A 217 -17.73 2.49 33.10
C ASN A 217 -19.08 3.08 33.58
N LEU A 218 -20.20 2.58 33.06
CA LEU A 218 -21.54 3.01 33.45
C LEU A 218 -22.27 1.90 34.21
N ILE A 219 -23.17 2.30 35.10
CA ILE A 219 -24.06 1.41 35.83
C ILE A 219 -25.47 1.98 35.85
N SER A 220 -26.47 1.11 35.73
CA SER A 220 -27.88 1.45 35.86
C SER A 220 -28.29 1.32 37.32
N VAL A 221 -28.85 2.40 37.89
CA VAL A 221 -29.36 2.43 39.27
C VAL A 221 -30.84 2.79 39.25
N THR A 222 -31.63 2.11 40.07
CA THR A 222 -33.08 2.37 40.18
C THR A 222 -33.33 3.27 41.38
N ASP A 223 -34.04 4.38 41.20
CA ASP A 223 -34.45 5.26 42.29
C ASP A 223 -35.70 4.75 43.03
N GLY A 224 -36.09 5.45 44.10
CA GLY A 224 -37.26 5.10 44.91
C GLY A 224 -38.61 5.22 44.17
N ALA A 225 -38.64 5.87 43.00
CA ALA A 225 -39.82 5.97 42.14
C ALA A 225 -39.85 4.88 41.05
N GLY A 226 -38.84 3.98 41.02
CA GLY A 226 -38.73 2.90 40.04
C GLY A 226 -38.03 3.32 38.74
N CYS A 227 -37.43 4.52 38.68
CA CYS A 227 -36.75 5.00 37.50
C CYS A 227 -35.28 4.63 37.44
N LYS A 228 -34.85 4.19 36.25
CA LYS A 228 -33.45 3.84 36.01
C LYS A 228 -32.64 5.06 35.56
N TRP A 229 -31.51 5.24 36.21
CA TRP A 229 -30.51 6.27 35.93
C TRP A 229 -29.19 5.63 35.53
N LEU A 230 -28.53 6.18 34.52
CA LEU A 230 -27.16 5.79 34.17
C LEU A 230 -26.17 6.76 34.82
N ILE A 231 -25.28 6.22 35.65
CA ILE A 231 -24.22 6.97 36.32
C ILE A 231 -22.88 6.28 36.16
N SER A 232 -21.81 6.99 36.53
CA SER A 232 -20.47 6.40 36.58
C SER A 232 -20.40 5.26 37.58
N LYS A 233 -19.78 4.15 37.20
CA LYS A 233 -19.53 3.02 38.12
C LYS A 233 -18.68 3.44 39.32
N SER A 234 -17.76 4.39 39.13
CA SER A 234 -16.95 4.98 40.21
C SER A 234 -17.76 5.79 41.24
N ALA A 235 -19.03 6.08 40.97
CA ALA A 235 -19.91 6.73 41.93
C ALA A 235 -20.33 5.78 43.08
N MET A 236 -20.22 4.47 42.89
CA MET A 236 -20.63 3.44 43.85
C MET A 236 -19.46 2.53 44.22
N ASP A 237 -19.30 2.26 45.51
CA ASP A 237 -18.39 1.22 45.99
C ASP A 237 -19.18 -0.05 46.36
N SER A 238 -18.49 -1.18 46.51
CA SER A 238 -19.13 -2.48 46.82
C SER A 238 -19.88 -2.52 48.16
N SER A 239 -19.64 -1.53 49.03
CA SER A 239 -20.29 -1.38 50.34
C SER A 239 -21.49 -0.43 50.33
N ASP A 240 -21.76 0.28 49.23
CA ASP A 240 -22.83 1.27 49.17
C ASP A 240 -24.20 0.60 48.91
N PRO A 241 -25.18 0.69 49.83
CA PRO A 241 -26.40 -0.11 49.77
C PRO A 241 -27.42 0.41 48.75
N SER A 242 -27.38 1.70 48.39
CA SER A 242 -28.27 2.34 47.39
C SER A 242 -27.85 3.79 47.09
N ILE A 243 -28.39 4.37 46.01
CA ILE A 243 -28.30 5.81 45.70
C ILE A 243 -29.70 6.42 45.71
N ALA A 244 -29.82 7.61 46.28
CA ALA A 244 -31.02 8.44 46.20
C ALA A 244 -30.85 9.51 45.10
N PHE A 245 -31.86 9.67 44.25
CA PHE A 245 -31.95 10.74 43.28
C PHE A 245 -33.02 11.76 43.71
N ALA A 246 -32.72 13.04 43.51
CA ALA A 246 -33.65 14.14 43.70
C ALA A 246 -33.56 15.08 42.49
N SER A 247 -34.70 15.40 41.90
CA SER A 247 -34.79 16.24 40.70
C SER A 247 -35.85 17.33 40.83
N SER A 248 -35.61 18.46 40.17
CA SER A 248 -36.53 19.59 40.04
C SER A 248 -36.63 19.98 38.57
N PRO A 249 -37.83 19.99 37.96
CA PRO A 249 -39.08 19.44 38.49
C PRO A 249 -38.96 17.92 38.74
N ALA A 250 -39.76 17.40 39.66
CA ALA A 250 -39.90 15.96 39.83
C ALA A 250 -40.59 15.39 38.59
N MET A 251 -39.83 14.78 37.68
CA MET A 251 -40.37 14.17 36.47
C MET A 251 -40.66 12.69 36.67
N PRO A 252 -41.82 12.19 36.19
CA PRO A 252 -42.09 10.75 36.16
C PRO A 252 -41.20 10.05 35.15
N CYS A 253 -41.01 8.74 35.33
CA CYS A 253 -40.31 7.91 34.35
C CYS A 253 -40.90 8.03 32.97
N ALA A 254 -40.03 8.15 31.96
CA ALA A 254 -40.46 7.94 30.59
C ALA A 254 -40.95 6.49 30.40
N ALA A 255 -41.75 6.25 29.35
CA ALA A 255 -42.25 4.91 29.01
C ALA A 255 -41.14 3.87 28.79
N SER A 256 -39.90 4.32 28.59
CA SER A 256 -38.70 3.50 28.50
C SER A 256 -38.26 2.89 29.84
N GLY A 257 -38.80 3.35 30.97
CA GLY A 257 -38.35 3.00 32.33
C GLY A 257 -37.03 3.68 32.75
N TYR A 258 -36.51 4.60 31.93
CA TYR A 258 -35.34 5.41 32.23
C TYR A 258 -35.75 6.87 32.45
N ALA A 259 -34.95 7.58 33.25
CA ALA A 259 -35.11 9.02 33.41
C ALA A 259 -34.68 9.75 32.14
N GLU A 260 -35.50 10.68 31.68
CA GLU A 260 -35.31 11.45 30.44
C GLU A 260 -35.92 12.85 30.61
N GLY A 261 -35.36 13.88 29.98
CA GLY A 261 -35.94 15.24 29.98
C GLY A 261 -35.03 16.33 30.55
N GLU A 262 -35.59 17.53 30.72
CA GLU A 262 -34.87 18.74 31.17
C GLU A 262 -35.12 19.03 32.66
N PHE A 263 -34.04 19.19 33.42
CA PHE A 263 -34.07 19.39 34.87
C PHE A 263 -33.35 20.68 35.27
N ASP A 264 -34.00 21.54 36.05
CA ASP A 264 -33.40 22.73 36.63
C ASP A 264 -32.32 22.37 37.65
N LYS A 265 -32.58 21.31 38.43
CA LYS A 265 -31.63 20.76 39.40
C LYS A 265 -31.77 19.26 39.46
N LEU A 266 -30.65 18.55 39.31
CA LEU A 266 -30.54 17.11 39.44
C LEU A 266 -29.46 16.79 40.46
N ARG A 267 -29.80 16.04 41.51
CA ARG A 267 -28.87 15.65 42.57
C ARG A 267 -28.94 14.16 42.79
N TRP A 268 -27.79 13.54 42.99
CA TRP A 268 -27.72 12.20 43.55
C TRP A 268 -26.88 12.22 44.84
N SER A 269 -27.18 11.29 45.75
CA SER A 269 -26.43 11.11 46.98
C SER A 269 -26.53 9.68 47.48
N ILE A 270 -25.46 9.18 48.10
CA ILE A 270 -25.50 7.92 48.84
C ILE A 270 -26.02 8.23 50.25
N PRO A 271 -27.16 7.64 50.68
CA PRO A 271 -27.73 7.89 52.00
C PRO A 271 -26.71 7.68 53.13
N ASN A 272 -26.75 8.53 54.15
CA ASN A 272 -25.84 8.49 55.32
C ASN A 272 -24.35 8.71 55.00
N THR A 273 -24.02 9.25 53.83
CA THR A 273 -22.65 9.66 53.48
C THR A 273 -22.61 11.09 52.95
N TYR A 274 -21.42 11.68 52.89
CA TYR A 274 -21.19 12.96 52.21
C TYR A 274 -21.04 12.83 50.69
N ARG A 275 -21.10 11.60 50.14
CA ARG A 275 -20.91 11.35 48.71
C ARG A 275 -22.19 11.68 47.94
N GLY A 276 -22.03 12.50 46.92
CA GLY A 276 -23.10 12.90 46.02
C GLY A 276 -22.61 13.98 45.08
N ASP A 277 -23.43 14.29 44.08
CA ASP A 277 -23.20 15.42 43.19
C ASP A 277 -24.53 16.12 42.88
N SER A 278 -24.44 17.39 42.51
CA SER A 278 -25.59 18.21 42.13
C SER A 278 -25.26 18.98 40.87
N TRP A 279 -26.08 18.80 39.86
CA TRP A 279 -25.98 19.46 38.58
C TRP A 279 -27.18 20.38 38.39
N ASN A 280 -26.91 21.61 37.97
CA ASN A 280 -27.94 22.56 37.62
C ASN A 280 -28.12 22.55 36.10
N ARG A 281 -29.36 22.75 35.63
CA ARG A 281 -29.69 22.83 34.20
C ARG A 281 -29.14 21.62 33.44
N ALA A 282 -29.57 20.44 33.85
CA ALA A 282 -29.20 19.16 33.24
C ALA A 282 -30.26 18.70 32.24
N TYR A 283 -29.83 18.07 31.17
CA TYR A 283 -30.70 17.39 30.21
C TYR A 283 -30.32 15.92 30.15
N VAL A 284 -31.28 15.02 30.37
CA VAL A 284 -31.08 13.58 30.25
C VAL A 284 -31.61 13.12 28.91
N HIS A 285 -30.70 12.70 28.05
CA HIS A 285 -31.02 12.20 26.71
C HIS A 285 -31.69 10.82 26.80
N PRO A 286 -32.55 10.40 25.85
CA PRO A 286 -33.16 9.06 25.85
C PRO A 286 -32.19 7.88 25.92
N SER A 287 -30.91 8.06 25.53
CA SER A 287 -29.85 7.08 25.75
C SER A 287 -29.47 6.87 27.24
N GLY A 288 -29.99 7.72 28.14
CA GLY A 288 -29.66 7.80 29.56
C GLY A 288 -28.42 8.63 29.89
N LEU A 289 -27.71 9.16 28.88
CA LEU A 289 -26.58 10.06 29.10
C LEU A 289 -27.05 11.48 29.48
N MET A 290 -26.31 12.11 30.39
CA MET A 290 -26.61 13.44 30.90
C MET A 290 -25.77 14.51 30.18
N PHE A 291 -26.40 15.61 29.79
CA PHE A 291 -25.81 16.77 29.13
C PHE A 291 -26.15 18.04 29.92
N SER A 292 -25.45 19.14 29.68
CA SER A 292 -25.95 20.46 30.06
C SER A 292 -27.18 20.81 29.21
N GLN A 293 -28.11 21.56 29.77
CA GLN A 293 -29.32 21.99 29.05
C GLN A 293 -28.98 22.85 27.83
N SER A 294 -27.83 23.56 27.83
CA SER A 294 -27.32 24.28 26.65
C SER A 294 -27.03 23.37 25.45
N ALA A 295 -26.73 22.09 25.68
CA ALA A 295 -26.49 21.11 24.64
C ALA A 295 -27.77 20.35 24.22
N ALA A 296 -28.91 20.57 24.89
CA ALA A 296 -30.13 19.82 24.64
C ALA A 296 -30.60 19.93 23.18
N SER A 297 -30.60 21.14 22.62
CA SER A 297 -31.01 21.39 21.22
C SER A 297 -30.07 20.75 20.18
N ALA A 298 -28.85 20.41 20.58
CA ALA A 298 -27.85 19.78 19.71
C ALA A 298 -28.03 18.26 19.63
N VAL A 299 -28.46 17.62 20.73
CA VAL A 299 -28.65 16.16 20.81
C VAL A 299 -30.10 15.71 20.64
N LYS A 300 -31.08 16.61 20.84
CA LYS A 300 -32.50 16.27 20.78
C LYS A 300 -32.87 15.66 19.42
N GLY A 301 -33.45 14.46 19.45
CA GLY A 301 -33.87 13.73 18.26
C GLY A 301 -32.73 13.00 17.51
N LYS A 302 -31.51 12.98 18.05
CA LYS A 302 -30.37 12.25 17.47
C LYS A 302 -30.07 11.01 18.32
N ALA A 303 -29.74 9.89 17.68
CA ALA A 303 -29.33 8.69 18.41
C ALA A 303 -27.83 8.74 18.74
N LEU A 304 -27.47 8.20 19.92
CA LEU A 304 -26.08 7.94 20.26
C LEU A 304 -25.56 6.83 19.35
N SER A 305 -24.54 7.12 18.55
CA SER A 305 -23.96 6.15 17.60
C SER A 305 -22.65 5.55 18.10
N TYR A 306 -21.92 6.29 18.95
CA TYR A 306 -20.68 5.82 19.54
C TYR A 306 -20.48 6.41 20.94
N LEU A 307 -19.96 5.60 21.85
CA LEU A 307 -19.55 6.00 23.19
C LEU A 307 -18.15 5.45 23.43
N SER A 308 -17.21 6.30 23.79
CA SER A 308 -15.84 5.85 24.05
C SER A 308 -15.80 4.82 25.18
N PRO A 309 -14.77 3.97 25.22
CA PRO A 309 -14.58 3.00 26.30
C PRO A 309 -14.57 3.62 27.70
N ASN A 310 -14.04 4.84 27.85
CA ASN A 310 -14.04 5.59 29.12
C ASN A 310 -15.36 6.33 29.39
N ALA A 311 -16.35 6.20 28.50
CA ALA A 311 -17.61 6.93 28.49
C ALA A 311 -17.44 8.46 28.58
N ASP A 312 -16.31 9.00 28.16
CA ASP A 312 -15.97 10.42 28.23
C ASP A 312 -16.19 11.16 26.89
N GLN A 313 -16.45 10.42 25.81
CA GLN A 313 -16.75 10.93 24.47
C GLN A 313 -18.04 10.29 23.96
N ALA A 314 -19.05 11.09 23.68
CA ALA A 314 -20.32 10.65 23.13
C ALA A 314 -20.53 11.27 21.74
N LEU A 315 -20.76 10.43 20.74
CA LEU A 315 -20.87 10.83 19.34
C LEU A 315 -22.26 10.48 18.80
N PHE A 316 -22.87 11.47 18.17
CA PHE A 316 -24.18 11.39 17.54
C PHE A 316 -24.00 11.51 16.04
N GLU A 317 -24.42 10.51 15.28
CA GLU A 317 -24.31 10.58 13.83
C GLU A 317 -25.25 11.66 13.25
N VAL A 318 -24.65 12.54 12.45
CA VAL A 318 -25.34 13.64 11.77
C VAL A 318 -25.79 13.16 10.39
N GLY A 319 -24.95 12.37 9.73
CA GLY A 319 -25.25 11.75 8.45
C GLY A 319 -24.01 11.26 7.73
N GLU A 320 -24.18 10.88 6.48
CA GLU A 320 -23.14 10.31 5.63
C GLU A 320 -23.01 11.09 4.32
N ILE A 321 -21.80 11.11 3.77
CA ILE A 321 -21.46 11.62 2.44
C ILE A 321 -20.97 10.42 1.62
N PRO A 322 -21.86 9.71 0.90
CA PRO A 322 -21.54 8.46 0.21
C PRO A 322 -20.41 8.60 -0.80
N ALA A 323 -20.38 9.71 -1.55
CA ALA A 323 -19.36 10.00 -2.56
C ALA A 323 -17.92 9.99 -2.01
N ARG A 324 -17.75 10.25 -0.70
CA ARG A 324 -16.45 10.25 -0.02
C ARG A 324 -16.30 9.09 0.97
N GLY A 325 -17.30 8.22 1.09
CA GLY A 325 -17.37 7.20 2.13
C GLY A 325 -17.18 7.79 3.53
N MET A 326 -17.70 9.00 3.76
CA MET A 326 -17.51 9.77 4.99
C MET A 326 -18.75 9.68 5.88
N LYS A 327 -18.57 9.36 7.16
CA LYS A 327 -19.61 9.51 8.19
C LYS A 327 -19.29 10.70 9.07
N VAL A 328 -20.27 11.55 9.34
CA VAL A 328 -20.11 12.78 10.12
C VAL A 328 -20.87 12.65 11.43
N TYR A 329 -20.17 12.99 12.52
CA TYR A 329 -20.65 12.90 13.89
C TYR A 329 -20.53 14.24 14.58
N LEU A 330 -21.48 14.52 15.47
CA LEU A 330 -21.38 15.57 16.48
C LEU A 330 -20.89 14.93 17.78
N ALA A 331 -19.70 15.34 18.22
CA ALA A 331 -19.04 14.79 19.38
C ALA A 331 -19.15 15.70 20.59
N PHE A 332 -19.33 15.10 21.76
CA PHE A 332 -19.34 15.75 23.06
C PHE A 332 -18.30 15.12 23.96
N GLN A 333 -17.60 15.94 24.72
CA GLN A 333 -16.61 15.51 25.69
C GLN A 333 -17.00 15.89 27.12
N ARG A 334 -16.58 15.07 28.08
CA ARG A 334 -16.69 15.36 29.52
C ARG A 334 -15.42 14.98 30.26
N SER A 335 -15.32 15.42 31.51
CA SER A 335 -14.22 15.00 32.39
C SER A 335 -14.33 13.51 32.72
N LYS A 336 -13.19 12.82 32.65
CA LYS A 336 -13.04 11.42 33.09
C LYS A 336 -12.62 11.28 34.56
N TYR A 337 -12.52 12.38 35.30
CA TYR A 337 -12.04 12.37 36.68
C TYR A 337 -13.18 12.08 37.67
N ARG A 338 -13.00 11.04 38.50
CA ARG A 338 -13.97 10.61 39.54
C ARG A 338 -15.34 10.24 38.96
N VAL A 339 -16.39 10.94 39.35
CA VAL A 339 -17.76 10.72 38.89
C VAL A 339 -17.94 11.46 37.58
N LEU A 340 -18.37 10.73 36.55
CA LEU A 340 -18.63 11.30 35.24
C LEU A 340 -19.73 12.36 35.33
N THR A 341 -19.36 13.61 35.08
CA THR A 341 -20.29 14.74 35.06
C THR A 341 -21.17 14.69 33.80
N PRO A 342 -22.23 15.50 33.74
CA PRO A 342 -22.91 15.75 32.47
C PRO A 342 -21.92 16.25 31.41
N PHE A 343 -22.19 15.92 30.14
CA PHE A 343 -21.49 16.48 29.00
C PHE A 343 -21.77 17.98 28.92
N SER A 344 -20.76 18.78 29.23
CA SER A 344 -20.82 20.25 29.28
C SER A 344 -19.76 20.93 28.40
N GLY A 345 -18.83 20.16 27.83
CA GLY A 345 -17.83 20.69 26.91
C GLY A 345 -18.46 21.17 25.60
N ASN A 346 -17.80 22.14 24.95
CA ASN A 346 -18.21 22.58 23.62
C ASN A 346 -18.18 21.38 22.65
N PRO A 347 -19.26 21.17 21.88
CA PRO A 347 -19.27 20.11 20.88
C PRO A 347 -18.27 20.41 19.78
N TYR A 348 -17.91 19.37 19.04
CA TYR A 348 -17.05 19.45 17.86
C TYR A 348 -17.48 18.40 16.84
N TYR A 349 -17.16 18.61 15.57
CA TYR A 349 -17.46 17.65 14.52
C TYR A 349 -16.33 16.65 14.34
N VAL A 350 -16.73 15.41 14.08
CA VAL A 350 -15.83 14.32 13.72
C VAL A 350 -16.33 13.70 12.43
N ALA A 351 -15.50 13.67 11.40
CA ALA A 351 -15.76 12.94 10.17
C ALA A 351 -14.82 11.72 10.09
N VAL A 352 -15.35 10.62 9.59
CA VAL A 352 -14.63 9.35 9.51
C VAL A 352 -14.65 8.83 8.09
N THR A 353 -13.48 8.56 7.50
CA THR A 353 -13.36 7.96 6.16
C THR A 353 -12.05 7.20 5.99
N ALA A 354 -12.09 6.08 5.25
CA ALA A 354 -10.89 5.33 4.91
C ALA A 354 -9.97 6.07 3.92
N ASN A 355 -10.53 6.93 3.07
CA ASN A 355 -9.80 7.64 2.03
C ASN A 355 -9.29 9.00 2.55
N ASP A 356 -7.97 9.16 2.63
CA ASP A 356 -7.32 10.40 3.05
C ASP A 356 -6.66 11.18 1.91
N GLY A 357 -6.77 10.71 0.66
CA GLY A 357 -6.17 11.34 -0.52
C GLY A 357 -6.69 12.76 -0.79
N PHE A 358 -7.96 13.02 -0.46
CA PHE A 358 -8.57 14.35 -0.59
C PHE A 358 -7.83 15.42 0.24
N ALA A 359 -7.14 15.03 1.32
CA ALA A 359 -6.42 15.95 2.18
C ALA A 359 -5.07 16.39 1.60
N LEU A 360 -4.58 15.73 0.54
CA LEU A 360 -3.32 16.11 -0.11
C LEU A 360 -3.49 17.28 -1.07
N ASP A 361 -4.65 17.38 -1.72
CA ASP A 361 -4.97 18.43 -2.66
C ASP A 361 -5.81 19.54 -1.98
N PRO A 362 -5.39 20.82 -2.02
CA PRO A 362 -6.13 21.92 -1.39
C PRO A 362 -7.55 22.14 -1.90
N VAL A 363 -7.83 21.84 -3.18
CA VAL A 363 -9.14 22.05 -3.80
C VAL A 363 -10.10 20.96 -3.35
N GLU A 364 -9.67 19.70 -3.43
CA GLU A 364 -10.43 18.55 -2.93
C GLU A 364 -10.68 18.64 -1.42
N TYR A 365 -9.68 19.09 -0.66
CA TYR A 365 -9.84 19.28 0.78
C TYR A 365 -10.91 20.34 1.09
N LYS A 366 -10.89 21.47 0.38
CA LYS A 366 -11.92 22.50 0.53
C LYS A 366 -13.31 21.98 0.15
N GLN A 367 -13.42 21.22 -0.94
CA GLN A 367 -14.70 20.64 -1.36
C GLN A 367 -15.26 19.68 -0.29
N ALA A 368 -14.41 18.80 0.26
CA ALA A 368 -14.83 17.88 1.32
C ALA A 368 -15.38 18.61 2.55
N VAL A 369 -14.73 19.68 3.00
CA VAL A 369 -15.21 20.45 4.16
C VAL A 369 -16.51 21.20 3.85
N VAL A 370 -16.68 21.71 2.62
CA VAL A 370 -17.93 22.35 2.18
C VAL A 370 -19.09 21.34 2.17
N GLU A 371 -18.87 20.12 1.68
CA GLU A 371 -19.89 19.06 1.69
C GLU A 371 -20.29 18.66 3.12
N ILE A 372 -19.32 18.53 4.04
CA ILE A 372 -19.56 18.31 5.46
C ILE A 372 -20.42 19.44 6.04
N TYR A 373 -20.08 20.69 5.74
CA TYR A 373 -20.83 21.84 6.22
C TYR A 373 -22.26 21.88 5.67
N GLN A 374 -22.47 21.57 4.39
CA GLN A 374 -23.79 21.49 3.78
C GLN A 374 -24.67 20.41 4.45
N LEU A 375 -24.10 19.23 4.72
CA LEU A 375 -24.77 18.19 5.48
C LEU A 375 -25.19 18.70 6.86
N ILE A 376 -24.27 19.32 7.59
CA ILE A 376 -24.53 19.88 8.93
C ILE A 376 -25.65 20.92 8.89
N LYS A 377 -25.63 21.85 7.92
CA LYS A 377 -26.64 22.88 7.78
C LYS A 377 -28.03 22.29 7.52
N ALA A 378 -28.11 21.18 6.80
CA ALA A 378 -29.37 20.49 6.51
C ALA A 378 -29.90 19.67 7.70
N THR A 379 -29.03 18.99 8.46
CA THR A 379 -29.46 17.98 9.45
C THR A 379 -29.26 18.40 10.91
N SER A 380 -28.49 19.46 11.16
CA SER A 380 -28.19 19.98 12.49
C SER A 380 -28.05 21.51 12.50
N PRO A 381 -29.10 22.28 12.13
CA PRO A 381 -29.03 23.73 12.04
C PRO A 381 -28.72 24.41 13.39
N SER A 382 -29.04 23.76 14.52
CA SER A 382 -28.73 24.26 15.87
C SER A 382 -27.24 24.26 16.21
N THR A 383 -26.40 23.58 15.42
CA THR A 383 -24.97 23.39 15.70
C THR A 383 -24.07 23.90 14.57
N VAL A 384 -24.58 24.71 13.65
CA VAL A 384 -23.81 25.26 12.51
C VAL A 384 -22.68 26.20 12.97
N GLY A 385 -22.83 26.81 14.15
CA GLY A 385 -21.78 27.63 14.78
C GLY A 385 -20.64 26.86 15.45
N VAL A 386 -20.68 25.52 15.44
CA VAL A 386 -19.59 24.70 15.98
C VAL A 386 -18.41 24.74 15.02
N ASP A 387 -17.26 25.17 15.54
CA ASP A 387 -16.08 25.54 14.78
C ASP A 387 -15.12 24.36 14.54
N ASN A 388 -14.92 23.50 15.53
CA ASN A 388 -13.87 22.49 15.47
C ASN A 388 -14.30 21.28 14.64
N LEU A 389 -13.48 20.91 13.65
CA LEU A 389 -13.64 19.71 12.82
C LEU A 389 -12.40 18.81 12.92
N PHE A 390 -12.64 17.53 13.16
CA PHE A 390 -11.63 16.48 13.11
C PHE A 390 -12.02 15.47 12.04
N ILE A 391 -11.07 15.06 11.20
CA ILE A 391 -11.25 13.99 10.22
C ILE A 391 -10.23 12.88 10.51
N ALA A 392 -10.70 11.64 10.60
CA ALA A 392 -9.87 10.47 10.91
C ALA A 392 -10.31 9.23 10.12
N LYS A 393 -9.51 8.15 10.16
CA LYS A 393 -9.86 6.90 9.47
C LYS A 393 -10.92 6.07 10.18
N ASN A 394 -10.95 6.12 11.51
CA ASN A 394 -11.96 5.47 12.34
C ASN A 394 -12.06 6.18 13.71
N LEU A 395 -13.14 5.90 14.44
CA LEU A 395 -13.40 6.48 15.76
C LEU A 395 -12.45 5.92 16.83
N ASP A 396 -12.06 4.66 16.73
CA ASP A 396 -11.14 4.02 17.67
C ASP A 396 -9.76 4.71 17.68
N THR A 397 -9.35 5.32 16.57
CA THR A 397 -8.12 6.12 16.53
C THR A 397 -8.24 7.39 17.36
N LEU A 398 -9.36 8.10 17.21
CA LEU A 398 -9.56 9.36 17.92
C LEU A 398 -9.75 9.12 19.42
N TYR A 399 -10.29 7.96 19.77
CA TYR A 399 -10.66 7.60 21.14
C TYR A 399 -10.16 6.20 21.53
N PRO A 400 -8.83 6.00 21.57
CA PRO A 400 -8.24 4.69 21.83
C PRO A 400 -8.48 4.23 23.26
N GLN A 401 -8.44 2.91 23.48
CA GLN A 401 -8.34 2.36 24.83
C GLN A 401 -6.93 2.59 25.38
N GLY A 402 -6.79 3.58 26.27
CA GLY A 402 -5.54 3.90 26.96
C GLY A 402 -5.03 5.31 26.67
N TYR A 403 -3.75 5.55 26.96
CA TYR A 403 -3.11 6.87 26.85
C TYR A 403 -2.35 7.09 25.52
N SER A 404 -2.21 6.05 24.70
CA SER A 404 -1.48 6.13 23.44
C SER A 404 -2.43 6.49 22.29
N SER A 405 -2.27 7.69 21.72
CA SER A 405 -2.88 8.04 20.44
C SER A 405 -1.81 8.04 19.37
N ASN A 406 -1.99 7.26 18.31
CA ASN A 406 -1.15 7.34 17.12
C ASN A 406 -1.75 8.36 16.13
N ASP A 407 -0.92 9.22 15.55
CA ASP A 407 -1.31 10.20 14.53
C ASP A 407 -1.52 9.56 13.15
N ASP A 408 -1.10 8.31 12.95
CA ASP A 408 -1.12 7.61 11.65
C ASP A 408 -2.50 7.49 11.01
N LEU A 409 -3.56 7.45 11.82
CA LEU A 409 -4.93 7.35 11.34
C LEU A 409 -5.73 8.65 11.54
N LYS A 410 -5.07 9.72 12.02
CA LYS A 410 -5.60 11.09 11.94
C LYS A 410 -5.38 11.61 10.52
N ILE A 411 -6.37 12.28 9.96
CA ILE A 411 -6.30 12.86 8.61
C ILE A 411 -6.08 14.37 8.74
N VAL A 412 -7.06 15.08 9.29
CA VAL A 412 -6.98 16.53 9.48
C VAL A 412 -7.65 16.97 10.78
N ARG A 413 -7.10 18.01 11.42
CA ARG A 413 -7.76 18.79 12.47
C ARG A 413 -7.82 20.23 12.02
N THR A 414 -9.00 20.81 11.91
CA THR A 414 -9.20 22.15 11.36
C THR A 414 -10.38 22.86 12.02
N ARG A 415 -10.71 24.05 11.51
CA ARG A 415 -11.87 24.82 11.89
C ARG A 415 -12.73 25.14 10.68
N MET A 416 -14.04 24.98 10.83
CA MET A 416 -15.05 25.36 9.85
C MET A 416 -16.27 25.88 10.58
N GLY A 417 -17.05 26.76 9.98
CA GLY A 417 -18.32 27.13 10.57
C GLY A 417 -18.99 28.27 9.83
N GLU A 418 -19.98 28.89 10.48
CA GLU A 418 -20.68 30.05 9.96
C GLU A 418 -20.40 31.27 10.86
N ASN A 419 -19.99 32.38 10.25
CA ASN A 419 -19.88 33.66 10.93
C ASN A 419 -20.78 34.67 10.19
N ARG A 420 -21.75 35.25 10.89
CA ARG A 420 -22.74 36.19 10.31
C ARG A 420 -23.50 35.64 9.08
N GLY A 421 -23.74 34.33 9.01
CA GLY A 421 -24.41 33.69 7.86
C GLY A 421 -23.49 33.31 6.70
N GLU A 422 -22.19 33.57 6.82
CA GLU A 422 -21.19 33.20 5.82
C GLU A 422 -20.35 32.02 6.30
N PHE A 423 -20.20 31.02 5.44
CA PHE A 423 -19.32 29.88 5.69
C PHE A 423 -17.85 30.32 5.67
N TYR A 424 -17.08 29.91 6.67
CA TYR A 424 -15.63 30.10 6.70
C TYR A 424 -14.90 28.76 6.86
N PHE A 425 -13.78 28.66 6.16
CA PHE A 425 -12.82 27.57 6.25
C PHE A 425 -11.53 27.98 5.52
N ASP A 426 -10.37 27.76 6.16
CA ASP A 426 -9.06 27.95 5.56
C ASP A 426 -8.30 26.61 5.53
N VAL A 427 -7.91 26.18 4.34
CA VAL A 427 -7.11 24.98 4.09
C VAL A 427 -5.76 25.03 4.80
N ARG A 428 -5.21 26.22 5.02
CA ARG A 428 -3.92 26.44 5.69
C ARG A 428 -4.05 26.40 7.22
N GLU A 429 -5.27 26.53 7.75
CA GLU A 429 -5.51 26.52 9.19
C GLU A 429 -5.69 25.09 9.72
N GLY A 430 -4.98 24.79 10.81
CA GLY A 430 -5.04 23.51 11.50
C GLY A 430 -3.88 22.57 11.16
N SER A 431 -4.07 21.28 11.48
CA SER A 431 -3.06 20.23 11.32
C SER A 431 -3.51 19.23 10.28
N ASN A 432 -2.82 19.19 9.13
CA ASN A 432 -3.01 18.17 8.10
C ASN A 432 -1.97 17.05 8.26
N TYR A 433 -2.37 15.96 8.91
CA TYR A 433 -1.50 14.84 9.23
C TYR A 433 -1.14 14.04 7.98
N THR A 434 -2.07 13.88 7.03
CA THR A 434 -1.83 13.18 5.77
C THR A 434 -0.76 13.88 4.95
N LYS A 435 -0.86 15.20 4.77
CA LYS A 435 0.15 15.99 4.06
C LYS A 435 1.52 15.90 4.73
N ARG A 436 1.58 15.99 6.06
CA ARG A 436 2.83 15.86 6.82
C ARG A 436 3.49 14.48 6.63
N ARG A 437 2.71 13.39 6.64
CA ARG A 437 3.22 12.04 6.37
C ARG A 437 3.79 11.92 4.97
N GLU A 438 3.10 12.49 3.98
CA GLU A 438 3.55 12.48 2.59
C GLU A 438 4.83 13.30 2.40
N GLU A 439 4.94 14.48 3.01
CA GLU A 439 6.17 15.29 3.01
C GLU A 439 7.36 14.54 3.64
N ILE A 440 7.12 13.80 4.72
CA ILE A 440 8.15 12.96 5.35
C ILE A 440 8.56 11.83 4.41
N ARG A 441 7.60 11.10 3.82
CA ARG A 441 7.85 10.01 2.87
C ARG A 441 8.67 10.48 1.68
N VAL A 442 8.30 11.60 1.07
CA VAL A 442 9.01 12.18 -0.08
C VAL A 442 10.42 12.62 0.34
N ARG A 443 10.59 13.23 1.51
CA ARG A 443 11.90 13.64 2.03
C ARG A 443 12.81 12.43 2.30
N GLU A 444 12.28 11.36 2.89
CA GLU A 444 13.03 10.13 3.16
C GLU A 444 13.41 9.40 1.87
N ALA A 445 12.48 9.28 0.92
CA ALA A 445 12.77 8.72 -0.40
C ALA A 445 13.89 9.50 -1.11
N ARG A 446 13.83 10.85 -1.04
CA ARG A 446 14.88 11.71 -1.59
C ARG A 446 16.22 11.51 -0.90
N ARG A 447 16.24 11.40 0.44
CA ARG A 447 17.46 11.13 1.21
C ARG A 447 18.06 9.78 0.83
N LEU A 448 17.25 8.74 0.66
CA LEU A 448 17.72 7.42 0.23
C LEU A 448 18.30 7.48 -1.19
N GLN A 449 17.64 8.18 -2.10
CA GLN A 449 18.13 8.39 -3.46
C GLN A 449 19.49 9.13 -3.48
N GLU A 450 19.64 10.17 -2.65
CA GLU A 450 20.91 10.89 -2.48
C GLU A 450 22.01 9.97 -1.95
N GLN A 451 21.72 9.18 -0.91
CA GLN A 451 22.67 8.23 -0.33
C GLN A 451 23.12 7.18 -1.34
N GLN A 452 22.21 6.66 -2.16
CA GLN A 452 22.54 5.75 -3.26
C GLN A 452 23.42 6.45 -4.30
N ALA A 453 23.07 7.66 -4.74
CA ALA A 453 23.88 8.39 -5.70
C ALA A 453 25.31 8.67 -5.18
N GLN A 454 25.47 9.06 -3.91
CA GLN A 454 26.77 9.26 -3.28
C GLN A 454 27.58 7.96 -3.17
N LEU A 455 26.92 6.83 -2.85
CA LEU A 455 27.56 5.52 -2.84
C LEU A 455 28.06 5.16 -4.24
N HIS A 456 27.20 5.23 -5.26
CA HIS A 456 27.54 4.88 -6.63
C HIS A 456 28.56 5.84 -7.27
N ALA A 457 28.60 7.12 -6.86
CA ALA A 457 29.66 8.03 -7.24
C ALA A 457 31.03 7.62 -6.68
N ARG A 458 31.09 7.14 -5.42
CA ARG A 458 32.32 6.61 -4.83
C ARG A 458 32.79 5.33 -5.52
N ILE A 459 31.86 4.45 -5.89
CA ILE A 459 32.14 3.24 -6.66
C ILE A 459 32.74 3.59 -8.01
N LEU A 460 32.16 4.55 -8.74
CA LEU A 460 32.71 4.99 -10.04
C LEU A 460 34.12 5.56 -9.90
N ASN A 461 34.36 6.42 -8.90
CA ASN A 461 35.70 6.93 -8.64
C ASN A 461 36.69 5.79 -8.34
N ARG A 462 36.28 4.82 -7.52
CA ARG A 462 37.10 3.66 -7.21
C ARG A 462 37.36 2.78 -8.43
N TYR A 463 36.36 2.58 -9.28
CA TYR A 463 36.50 1.87 -10.55
C TYR A 463 37.56 2.52 -11.45
N GLU A 464 37.51 3.85 -11.63
CA GLU A 464 38.50 4.57 -12.44
C GLU A 464 39.91 4.46 -11.86
N GLN A 465 40.06 4.49 -10.53
CA GLN A 465 41.35 4.26 -9.87
C GLN A 465 41.88 2.85 -10.13
N LEU A 466 41.02 1.82 -9.98
CA LEU A 466 41.39 0.43 -10.24
C LEU A 466 41.81 0.27 -11.71
N LYS A 467 40.98 0.76 -12.64
CA LYS A 467 41.24 0.72 -14.08
C LYS A 467 42.56 1.39 -14.46
N ALA A 468 42.87 2.55 -13.89
CA ALA A 468 44.15 3.23 -14.12
C ALA A 468 45.34 2.41 -13.59
N GLY A 469 45.20 1.76 -12.44
CA GLY A 469 46.22 0.89 -11.86
C GLY A 469 46.43 -0.43 -12.63
N MET A 470 45.42 -0.91 -13.37
CA MET A 470 45.52 -2.15 -14.15
C MET A 470 46.60 -2.13 -15.23
N LYS A 471 47.06 -0.95 -15.65
CA LYS A 471 48.13 -0.82 -16.64
C LYS A 471 49.43 -1.51 -16.21
N GLU A 472 49.71 -1.60 -14.91
CA GLU A 472 50.88 -2.32 -14.39
C GLU A 472 50.77 -3.85 -14.51
N PHE A 473 49.56 -4.35 -14.80
CA PHE A 473 49.22 -5.76 -14.92
C PHE A 473 48.87 -6.16 -16.35
N GLU A 474 49.35 -5.42 -17.36
CA GLU A 474 49.08 -5.71 -18.77
C GLU A 474 49.41 -7.18 -19.12
N GLY A 475 48.42 -7.91 -19.63
CA GLY A 475 48.49 -9.33 -19.94
C GLY A 475 48.25 -10.30 -18.76
N ARG A 476 48.00 -9.79 -17.55
CA ARG A 476 47.66 -10.56 -16.33
C ARG A 476 46.54 -9.89 -15.53
N GLU A 477 45.66 -9.17 -16.21
CA GLU A 477 44.63 -8.34 -15.59
C GLU A 477 43.65 -9.19 -14.78
N THR A 478 43.20 -10.31 -15.34
CA THR A 478 42.28 -11.24 -14.68
C THR A 478 42.86 -11.79 -13.38
N GLU A 479 44.16 -12.10 -13.35
CA GLU A 479 44.83 -12.62 -12.16
C GLU A 479 44.94 -11.54 -11.07
N ALA A 480 45.26 -10.30 -11.46
CA ALA A 480 45.31 -9.18 -10.53
C ALA A 480 43.93 -8.85 -9.96
N LEU A 481 42.88 -8.86 -10.78
CA LEU A 481 41.49 -8.70 -10.33
C LEU A 481 41.07 -9.83 -9.38
N ALA A 482 41.42 -11.08 -9.70
CA ALA A 482 41.16 -12.23 -8.83
C ALA A 482 41.85 -12.04 -7.47
N GLN A 483 43.12 -11.64 -7.47
CA GLN A 483 43.87 -11.40 -6.24
C GLN A 483 43.25 -10.27 -5.40
N MET A 484 42.83 -9.17 -6.03
CA MET A 484 42.13 -8.07 -5.34
C MET A 484 40.78 -8.50 -4.77
N ALA A 485 40.03 -9.34 -5.51
CA ALA A 485 38.82 -9.99 -5.03
C ALA A 485 39.10 -10.97 -3.88
N GLY A 486 40.35 -11.34 -3.63
CA GLY A 486 40.77 -12.29 -2.58
C GLY A 486 40.75 -13.74 -3.03
N ILE A 487 40.66 -13.98 -4.35
CA ILE A 487 40.79 -15.29 -4.97
C ILE A 487 42.30 -15.60 -5.10
N LYS A 488 42.71 -16.78 -4.68
CA LYS A 488 44.10 -17.23 -4.80
C LYS A 488 44.42 -17.58 -6.25
N VAL A 489 45.45 -16.94 -6.79
CA VAL A 489 46.02 -17.16 -8.13
C VAL A 489 47.49 -17.55 -8.11
N ALA A 490 48.06 -17.76 -6.92
CA ALA A 490 49.42 -18.24 -6.73
C ALA A 490 49.49 -19.14 -5.49
N PHE A 491 50.31 -20.19 -5.54
CA PHE A 491 50.61 -20.97 -4.35
C PHE A 491 51.59 -20.22 -3.43
N PRO A 492 51.40 -20.33 -2.09
CA PRO A 492 52.40 -19.83 -1.16
C PRO A 492 53.69 -20.66 -1.26
N THR A 493 54.77 -20.19 -0.65
CA THR A 493 56.06 -20.89 -0.73
C THR A 493 55.96 -22.31 -0.17
N PRO A 494 56.77 -23.27 -0.65
CA PRO A 494 56.68 -24.67 -0.20
C PRO A 494 56.75 -24.85 1.32
N MET A 495 57.54 -24.04 2.03
CA MET A 495 57.61 -24.09 3.50
C MET A 495 56.28 -23.68 4.16
N VAL A 496 55.59 -22.69 3.61
CA VAL A 496 54.26 -22.27 4.11
C VAL A 496 53.23 -23.36 3.79
N MET A 497 53.29 -23.97 2.61
CA MET A 497 52.39 -25.07 2.25
C MET A 497 52.56 -26.32 3.10
N LEU A 498 53.73 -26.56 3.70
CA LEU A 498 53.97 -27.67 4.63
C LEU A 498 53.53 -27.36 6.07
N ASN A 499 53.12 -26.12 6.37
CA ASN A 499 52.63 -25.76 7.68
C ASN A 499 51.19 -26.27 7.87
N PRO A 500 50.92 -27.15 8.87
CA PRO A 500 49.58 -27.69 9.14
C PRO A 500 48.50 -26.63 9.36
N SER A 501 48.87 -25.41 9.79
CA SER A 501 47.91 -24.32 9.98
C SER A 501 47.23 -23.85 8.69
N THR A 502 47.86 -24.05 7.52
CA THR A 502 47.31 -23.64 6.22
C THR A 502 46.14 -24.50 5.74
N SER A 503 45.87 -25.60 6.44
CA SER A 503 44.75 -26.52 6.16
C SER A 503 43.47 -26.18 6.93
N LYS A 504 43.49 -25.16 7.79
CA LYS A 504 42.38 -24.84 8.71
C LYS A 504 41.16 -24.22 8.05
N SER A 505 41.32 -23.58 6.90
CA SER A 505 40.23 -22.89 6.20
C SER A 505 40.33 -23.12 4.70
N ALA A 506 39.17 -23.23 4.05
CA ALA A 506 39.09 -23.17 2.60
C ALA A 506 38.96 -21.70 2.18
N GLU A 507 39.76 -21.30 1.19
CA GLU A 507 39.74 -19.95 0.62
C GLU A 507 39.41 -20.04 -0.87
N PRO A 508 38.75 -19.04 -1.47
CA PRO A 508 38.46 -19.06 -2.89
C PRO A 508 39.78 -19.09 -3.68
N MET A 509 39.89 -20.03 -4.61
CA MET A 509 41.08 -20.28 -5.42
C MET A 509 40.66 -20.52 -6.87
N MET A 510 41.40 -19.90 -7.77
CA MET A 510 41.27 -20.14 -9.20
C MET A 510 42.11 -21.37 -9.58
N ILE A 511 41.48 -22.33 -10.24
CA ILE A 511 42.13 -23.57 -10.67
C ILE A 511 41.81 -23.84 -12.14
N HIS A 512 42.77 -24.44 -12.83
CA HIS A 512 42.55 -25.01 -14.16
C HIS A 512 42.82 -26.51 -14.09
N VAL A 513 41.80 -27.30 -14.39
CA VAL A 513 41.86 -28.76 -14.36
C VAL A 513 42.27 -29.25 -15.74
N THR A 514 43.31 -30.07 -15.80
CA THR A 514 43.86 -30.61 -17.07
C THR A 514 43.63 -32.10 -17.25
N GLY A 515 43.17 -32.79 -16.22
CA GLY A 515 42.82 -34.21 -16.30
C GLY A 515 42.57 -34.84 -14.94
N LYS A 516 42.24 -36.13 -14.93
CA LYS A 516 42.03 -36.93 -13.72
C LYS A 516 42.97 -38.13 -13.69
N ARG A 517 43.69 -38.33 -12.57
CA ARG A 517 44.55 -39.49 -12.35
C ARG A 517 44.25 -40.11 -10.97
N GLY A 518 43.57 -41.25 -10.98
CA GLY A 518 43.11 -41.91 -9.76
C GLY A 518 42.11 -41.03 -9.00
N ASP A 519 42.35 -40.81 -7.71
CA ASP A 519 41.49 -40.02 -6.82
C ASP A 519 41.75 -38.50 -6.89
N PHE A 520 42.69 -38.07 -7.75
CA PHE A 520 43.09 -36.67 -7.86
C PHE A 520 42.87 -36.12 -9.28
N TYR A 521 42.54 -34.85 -9.35
CA TYR A 521 42.55 -34.05 -10.59
C TYR A 521 43.89 -33.33 -10.71
N GLU A 522 44.49 -33.39 -11.90
CA GLU A 522 45.71 -32.64 -12.20
C GLU A 522 45.34 -31.20 -12.52
N ILE A 523 46.10 -30.26 -11.94
CA ILE A 523 45.96 -28.84 -12.22
C ILE A 523 47.30 -28.27 -12.67
N ASP A 524 47.26 -27.31 -13.58
CA ASP A 524 48.43 -26.56 -14.05
C ASP A 524 48.41 -25.10 -13.60
N PHE A 525 47.26 -24.58 -13.15
CA PHE A 525 47.09 -23.28 -12.51
C PHE A 525 46.47 -23.42 -11.11
N PRO A 526 46.92 -22.67 -10.09
CA PRO A 526 47.95 -21.61 -10.06
C PRO A 526 49.39 -22.03 -10.37
N SER A 527 49.69 -23.30 -10.20
CA SER A 527 50.89 -23.97 -10.73
C SER A 527 50.64 -25.47 -10.74
N LYS A 528 51.58 -26.25 -11.26
CA LYS A 528 51.46 -27.72 -11.32
C LYS A 528 51.20 -28.31 -9.93
N GLY A 529 50.09 -29.01 -9.79
CA GLY A 529 49.66 -29.62 -8.54
C GLY A 529 48.51 -30.59 -8.76
N ARG A 530 47.82 -30.94 -7.68
CA ARG A 530 46.65 -31.79 -7.75
C ARG A 530 45.55 -31.31 -6.81
N VAL A 531 44.30 -31.54 -7.18
CA VAL A 531 43.14 -31.24 -6.34
C VAL A 531 42.31 -32.49 -6.11
N GLN A 532 41.81 -32.63 -4.89
CA GLN A 532 40.81 -33.63 -4.52
C GLN A 532 39.45 -32.95 -4.44
N ALA A 533 38.45 -33.54 -5.07
CA ALA A 533 37.08 -33.03 -5.07
C ALA A 533 36.11 -34.19 -4.77
N ASP A 534 35.05 -33.91 -4.03
CA ASP A 534 33.97 -34.88 -3.78
C ASP A 534 32.99 -34.96 -4.97
N THR A 535 33.13 -34.06 -5.95
CA THR A 535 32.34 -33.98 -7.18
C THR A 535 33.25 -34.10 -8.41
N ASP A 536 32.69 -34.55 -9.53
CA ASP A 536 33.45 -34.66 -10.77
C ASP A 536 33.71 -33.27 -11.38
N LEU A 537 34.99 -32.98 -11.64
CA LEU A 537 35.43 -31.76 -12.32
C LEU A 537 35.80 -32.09 -13.77
N GLN A 538 35.37 -31.24 -14.69
CA GLN A 538 35.76 -31.34 -16.11
C GLN A 538 37.11 -30.65 -16.32
N GLU A 539 37.72 -30.88 -17.48
CA GLU A 539 38.99 -30.23 -17.87
C GLU A 539 38.75 -28.78 -18.28
N GLN A 540 38.48 -27.92 -17.29
CA GLN A 540 38.06 -26.52 -17.47
C GLN A 540 38.59 -25.64 -16.31
N TRP A 541 38.36 -24.34 -16.44
CA TRP A 541 38.64 -23.33 -15.41
C TRP A 541 37.54 -23.27 -14.34
N TYR A 542 37.94 -23.07 -13.09
CA TYR A 542 37.00 -22.92 -11.96
C TYR A 542 37.51 -21.92 -10.92
N VAL A 543 36.58 -21.27 -10.20
CA VAL A 543 36.84 -20.61 -8.91
C VAL A 543 36.13 -21.40 -7.82
N LEU A 544 36.88 -22.11 -6.97
CA LEU A 544 36.34 -22.97 -5.92
C LEU A 544 37.00 -22.67 -4.58
N TYR A 545 36.32 -23.00 -3.48
CA TYR A 545 36.93 -22.90 -2.15
C TYR A 545 37.88 -24.07 -1.95
N ALA A 546 39.17 -23.80 -1.80
CA ALA A 546 40.23 -24.80 -1.67
C ALA A 546 40.91 -24.73 -0.30
N ALA A 547 41.05 -25.86 0.38
CA ALA A 547 41.88 -26.00 1.58
C ALA A 547 43.17 -26.76 1.25
N ASN A 548 44.30 -26.31 1.79
CA ASN A 548 45.58 -26.97 1.57
C ASN A 548 45.62 -28.35 2.26
N MET A 549 45.98 -29.41 1.54
CA MET A 549 46.19 -30.76 2.06
C MET A 549 47.65 -31.24 1.93
N THR A 550 48.53 -30.42 1.36
CA THR A 550 49.95 -30.72 1.17
C THR A 550 50.66 -31.22 2.44
N PRO A 551 50.43 -30.68 3.66
CA PRO A 551 51.09 -31.16 4.88
C PRO A 551 50.78 -32.61 5.27
N TYR A 552 49.66 -33.17 4.79
CA TYR A 552 49.11 -34.44 5.27
C TYR A 552 49.20 -35.58 4.27
N LEU A 553 49.65 -35.30 3.04
CA LEU A 553 49.75 -36.30 1.99
C LEU A 553 51.20 -36.73 1.78
N PRO A 554 51.43 -38.01 1.40
CA PRO A 554 52.77 -38.54 1.23
C PRO A 554 53.50 -37.86 0.07
N LEU A 555 54.82 -37.74 0.22
CA LEU A 555 55.72 -37.29 -0.84
C LEU A 555 55.67 -38.28 -2.01
N VAL A 556 55.73 -37.76 -3.23
CA VAL A 556 55.86 -38.55 -4.46
C VAL A 556 57.27 -38.33 -4.99
N ASP A 557 58.04 -39.40 -5.15
CA ASP A 557 59.45 -39.35 -5.57
C ASP A 557 60.31 -38.39 -4.70
N GLY A 558 60.03 -38.36 -3.40
CA GLY A 558 60.75 -37.50 -2.44
C GLY A 558 60.39 -36.01 -2.51
N ARG A 559 59.38 -35.62 -3.30
CA ARG A 559 58.92 -34.24 -3.43
C ARG A 559 57.46 -34.08 -2.96
N ALA A 560 57.19 -32.96 -2.29
CA ALA A 560 55.84 -32.59 -1.93
C ALA A 560 55.14 -32.04 -3.18
N ILE A 561 54.04 -32.68 -3.60
CA ILE A 561 53.18 -32.16 -4.66
C ILE A 561 52.12 -31.27 -4.01
N PRO A 562 52.00 -29.98 -4.40
CA PRO A 562 50.94 -29.11 -3.92
C PRO A 562 49.59 -29.80 -4.11
N THR A 563 48.90 -30.05 -3.00
CA THR A 563 47.63 -30.76 -3.01
C THR A 563 46.59 -29.97 -2.25
N PHE A 564 45.44 -29.74 -2.87
CA PHE A 564 44.32 -29.04 -2.25
C PHE A 564 43.07 -29.90 -2.27
N ARG A 565 42.17 -29.68 -1.31
CA ARG A 565 40.81 -30.19 -1.37
C ARG A 565 39.86 -29.06 -1.67
N VAL A 566 39.06 -29.22 -2.71
CA VAL A 566 38.08 -28.23 -3.11
C VAL A 566 36.70 -28.59 -2.56
N TYR A 567 35.95 -27.55 -2.20
CA TYR A 567 34.60 -27.62 -1.69
C TYR A 567 33.70 -26.80 -2.61
N SER A 568 32.57 -27.37 -3.02
CA SER A 568 31.55 -26.70 -3.82
C SER A 568 30.19 -26.83 -3.12
N ALA A 569 29.45 -25.72 -3.05
CA ALA A 569 28.07 -25.73 -2.59
C ALA A 569 27.16 -26.12 -3.77
N GLY A 570 27.13 -27.42 -4.09
CA GLY A 570 26.43 -27.96 -5.26
C GLY A 570 27.36 -28.33 -6.41
N THR A 571 26.80 -28.51 -7.60
CA THR A 571 27.59 -28.88 -8.78
C THR A 571 28.53 -27.73 -9.16
N PRO A 572 29.85 -27.94 -9.19
CA PRO A 572 30.80 -26.89 -9.52
C PRO A 572 30.59 -26.42 -10.97
N GLU A 573 30.39 -25.11 -11.13
CA GLU A 573 30.13 -24.50 -12.43
C GLU A 573 31.46 -24.04 -13.05
N ALA A 574 31.75 -24.56 -14.24
CA ALA A 574 32.93 -24.19 -15.01
C ALA A 574 32.83 -22.73 -15.45
N CYS A 575 33.97 -22.06 -15.50
CA CYS A 575 34.09 -20.72 -16.06
C CYS A 575 33.94 -20.79 -17.58
N GLN A 576 33.31 -19.76 -18.17
CA GLN A 576 33.09 -19.68 -19.61
C GLN A 576 34.31 -19.16 -20.37
N GLN A 577 35.23 -18.49 -19.67
CA GLN A 577 36.44 -17.91 -20.25
C GLN A 577 37.70 -18.39 -19.52
N ASP A 578 38.81 -18.34 -20.24
CA ASP A 578 40.13 -18.63 -19.66
C ASP A 578 40.41 -17.73 -18.45
N HIS A 579 41.09 -18.31 -17.46
CA HIS A 579 41.36 -17.66 -16.17
C HIS A 579 40.09 -17.16 -15.45
N CYS A 580 38.91 -17.72 -15.77
CA CYS A 580 37.64 -17.28 -15.21
C CYS A 580 37.36 -15.79 -15.39
N ALA A 581 37.77 -15.21 -16.53
CA ALA A 581 37.54 -13.79 -16.83
C ALA A 581 36.05 -13.40 -16.83
N ASP A 582 35.14 -14.36 -17.04
CA ASP A 582 33.68 -14.17 -16.92
C ASP A 582 33.20 -14.02 -15.46
N ARG A 583 33.97 -14.50 -14.49
CA ARG A 583 33.63 -14.47 -13.05
C ARG A 583 34.50 -13.53 -12.23
N VAL A 584 35.59 -13.05 -12.82
CA VAL A 584 36.54 -12.16 -12.17
C VAL A 584 36.47 -10.81 -12.88
N SER A 585 35.73 -9.88 -12.27
CA SER A 585 35.51 -8.55 -12.82
C SER A 585 35.81 -7.46 -11.78
N PHE A 586 35.91 -6.22 -12.24
CA PHE A 586 35.93 -5.06 -11.34
C PHE A 586 34.74 -5.06 -10.39
N GLY A 587 33.57 -5.55 -10.84
CA GLY A 587 32.38 -5.70 -10.02
C GLY A 587 32.62 -6.55 -8.78
N VAL A 588 33.31 -7.69 -8.88
CA VAL A 588 33.63 -8.54 -7.72
C VAL A 588 34.57 -7.85 -6.73
N VAL A 589 35.57 -7.13 -7.23
CA VAL A 589 36.50 -6.35 -6.39
C VAL A 589 35.73 -5.24 -5.65
N LEU A 590 34.89 -4.50 -6.36
CA LEU A 590 34.08 -3.42 -5.82
C LEU A 590 33.01 -3.94 -4.86
N ALA A 591 32.39 -5.10 -5.11
CA ALA A 591 31.43 -5.73 -4.22
C ALA A 591 32.03 -6.04 -2.85
N LYS A 592 33.31 -6.45 -2.81
CA LYS A 592 34.05 -6.68 -1.57
C LYS A 592 34.34 -5.39 -0.80
N GLU A 593 34.67 -4.30 -1.51
CA GLU A 593 34.92 -2.99 -0.89
C GLU A 593 33.62 -2.27 -0.48
N PHE A 594 32.52 -2.54 -1.20
CA PHE A 594 31.20 -1.94 -1.02
C PHE A 594 30.10 -3.01 -0.87
N PRO A 595 30.09 -3.78 0.24
CA PRO A 595 29.23 -4.95 0.40
C PRO A 595 27.72 -4.67 0.38
N ASN A 596 27.32 -3.42 0.65
CA ASN A 596 25.91 -3.01 0.69
C ASN A 596 25.46 -2.26 -0.57
N ALA A 597 26.27 -2.25 -1.63
CA ALA A 597 25.98 -1.51 -2.85
C ALA A 597 25.15 -2.30 -3.89
N GLY A 598 24.83 -3.56 -3.62
CA GLY A 598 24.12 -4.41 -4.60
C GLY A 598 24.94 -4.65 -5.87
N ILE A 599 26.27 -4.68 -5.73
CA ILE A 599 27.22 -4.95 -6.81
C ILE A 599 27.60 -6.42 -6.78
N ASP A 600 27.73 -7.02 -7.95
CA ASP A 600 28.24 -8.37 -8.12
C ASP A 600 29.16 -8.46 -9.36
N PHE A 601 29.42 -9.67 -9.83
CA PHE A 601 30.28 -9.90 -11.01
C PHE A 601 29.71 -9.33 -12.31
N SER A 602 28.39 -9.12 -12.40
CA SER A 602 27.67 -8.60 -13.58
C SER A 602 27.63 -7.07 -13.63
N TRP A 603 28.10 -6.39 -12.58
CA TRP A 603 28.10 -4.94 -12.50
C TRP A 603 28.94 -4.30 -13.62
N THR A 604 28.42 -3.20 -14.16
CA THR A 604 29.13 -2.32 -15.09
C THR A 604 29.08 -0.86 -14.62
N PRO A 605 30.00 0.02 -15.06
CA PRO A 605 29.98 1.44 -14.69
C PRO A 605 28.65 2.13 -15.01
N GLU A 606 27.97 1.73 -16.08
CA GLU A 606 26.68 2.27 -16.51
C GLU A 606 25.61 2.09 -15.43
N VAL A 607 25.62 0.97 -14.70
CA VAL A 607 24.69 0.72 -13.59
C VAL A 607 24.85 1.79 -12.51
N SER A 608 26.09 2.06 -12.09
CA SER A 608 26.35 3.12 -11.09
C SER A 608 26.07 4.52 -11.63
N GLN A 609 26.31 4.75 -12.93
CA GLN A 609 26.04 6.02 -13.58
C GLN A 609 24.55 6.36 -13.59
N GLN A 610 23.68 5.37 -13.75
CA GLN A 610 22.22 5.56 -13.71
C GLN A 610 21.76 6.17 -12.37
N TYR A 611 22.27 5.70 -11.23
CA TYR A 611 21.93 6.26 -9.92
C TYR A 611 22.35 7.73 -9.79
N VAL A 612 23.55 8.07 -10.27
CA VAL A 612 24.08 9.43 -10.23
C VAL A 612 23.26 10.36 -11.12
N THR A 613 22.98 9.93 -12.36
CA THR A 613 22.20 10.71 -13.32
C THR A 613 20.74 10.89 -12.86
N ALA A 614 20.11 9.85 -12.29
CA ALA A 614 18.76 9.93 -11.75
C ALA A 614 18.67 10.97 -10.61
N TRP A 615 19.67 11.03 -9.73
CA TRP A 615 19.74 12.05 -8.68
C TRP A 615 19.93 13.47 -9.23
N GLN A 616 20.81 13.64 -10.22
CA GLN A 616 21.04 14.94 -10.85
C GLN A 616 19.77 15.47 -11.54
N GLN A 617 19.07 14.61 -12.29
CA GLN A 617 17.80 14.96 -12.93
C GLN A 617 16.73 15.31 -11.90
N ALA A 618 16.58 14.51 -10.83
CA ALA A 618 15.62 14.79 -9.77
C ALA A 618 15.93 16.08 -9.00
N SER A 619 17.22 16.42 -8.85
CA SER A 619 17.64 17.65 -8.18
C SER A 619 17.44 18.89 -9.04
N ALA A 620 17.64 18.78 -10.36
CA ALA A 620 17.46 19.88 -11.32
C ALA A 620 15.99 20.28 -11.54
N GLN A 621 15.02 19.41 -11.24
CA GLN A 621 13.59 19.72 -11.34
C GLN A 621 13.06 20.62 -10.20
N ILE A 622 13.93 20.98 -9.25
CA ILE A 622 13.55 21.70 -8.01
C ILE A 622 14.17 23.11 -7.97
N GLU A 623 15.15 23.40 -8.84
CA GLU A 623 15.67 24.74 -9.12
C GLU A 623 14.82 25.42 -10.20
#